data_AF-A0A526TAY3-F1
#
_entry.id   AF-A0A526TAY3-F1
#
_cell.length_a   1.000
_cell.length_b   1.000
_cell.length_c   1.000
_cell.angle_alpha   90.00
_cell.angle_beta   90.00
_cell.angle_gamma   90.00
#
_symmetry.space_group_name_H-M   'P 1'
#
loop_
_entity.id
_entity.type
_entity.pdbx_description
1 polymer ?
#
loop_
_entity_poly.entity_id
_entity_poly.type
_entity_poly.pdbx_seq_one_letter_code
_entity_poly.pdbx_strand_id
1 'polypeptide(L)' 'AVMRELYAPFNRNHEKMIVMDVRSAEFTKYAANCMLATKISFMNEMANLAEQLGADIEEVRKGIGSDPRIGYHFIYPGLG' A
#
# COMPACT_ATOMS: atom_id res chain seq x y z
N ALA A 1 13.67 27.79 -4.93
CA ALA A 1 13.57 26.59 -4.08
C ALA A 1 12.60 26.80 -2.89
N VAL A 2 11.46 27.46 -3.10
CA VAL A 2 10.55 27.89 -2.01
C VAL A 2 9.95 26.70 -1.25
N MET A 3 9.52 25.65 -1.96
CA MET A 3 8.92 24.47 -1.31
C MET A 3 9.91 23.73 -0.41
N ARG A 4 11.20 23.67 -0.78
CA ARG A 4 12.22 23.03 0.06
C ARG A 4 12.44 23.77 1.36
N GLU A 5 12.46 25.09 1.31
CA GLU A 5 12.59 25.93 2.50
C GLU A 5 11.36 25.81 3.41
N LEU A 6 10.17 25.88 2.82
CA LEU A 6 8.90 25.75 3.55
C LEU A 6 8.79 24.40 4.29
N TYR A 7 9.22 23.31 3.67
CA TYR A 7 9.17 21.97 4.27
C TYR A 7 10.42 21.59 5.09
N ALA A 8 11.46 22.44 5.12
CA ALA A 8 12.70 22.16 5.83
C ALA A 8 12.51 21.78 7.32
N PRO A 9 11.59 22.39 8.10
CA PRO A 9 11.36 22.00 9.50
C PRO A 9 10.87 20.56 9.67
N PHE A 10 10.17 20.00 8.68
CA PHE A 10 9.61 18.64 8.70
C PHE A 10 10.61 17.58 8.18
N ASN A 11 11.71 18.02 7.58
CA ASN A 11 12.70 17.18 6.91
C ASN A 11 14.04 17.09 7.68
N ARG A 12 14.06 17.48 8.96
CA ARG A 12 15.31 17.64 9.75
C ARG A 12 16.07 16.35 10.01
N ASN A 13 15.37 15.22 10.16
CA ASN A 13 16.00 13.96 10.58
C ASN A 13 16.20 12.98 9.41
N HIS A 14 15.38 13.07 8.36
CA HIS A 14 15.44 12.20 7.19
C HIS A 14 14.87 12.96 5.99
N GLU A 15 15.48 12.79 4.81
CA GLU A 15 14.96 13.34 3.57
C GLU A 15 13.69 12.57 3.15
N LYS A 16 12.54 13.22 3.28
CA LYS A 16 11.20 12.68 2.92
C LYS A 16 10.62 13.35 1.68
N MET A 17 11.34 14.28 1.06
CA MET A 17 10.86 15.02 -0.10
C MET A 17 11.31 14.32 -1.38
N ILE A 18 10.36 13.87 -2.18
CA ILE A 18 10.61 13.33 -3.53
C ILE A 18 10.19 14.41 -4.53
N VAL A 19 11.14 14.89 -5.32
CA VAL A 19 10.91 15.96 -6.32
C VAL A 19 10.75 15.33 -7.70
N MET A 20 9.67 15.70 -8.39
CA MET A 20 9.30 15.21 -9.72
C MET A 20 8.55 16.31 -10.50
N ASP A 21 8.18 16.04 -11.76
CA ASP A 21 7.33 16.94 -12.54
C ASP A 21 5.87 16.93 -12.04
N VAL A 22 5.10 17.96 -12.42
CA VAL A 22 3.73 18.16 -11.94
C VAL A 22 2.81 16.97 -12.28
N ARG A 23 2.88 16.45 -13.51
CA ARG A 23 2.00 15.36 -13.96
C ARG A 23 2.32 14.07 -13.22
N SER A 24 3.61 13.77 -13.02
CA SER A 24 4.03 12.62 -12.21
C SER A 24 3.59 12.75 -10.75
N ALA A 25 3.63 13.95 -10.18
CA ALA A 25 3.17 14.17 -8.80
C ALA A 25 1.67 13.94 -8.65
N GLU A 26 0.86 14.46 -9.58
CA GLU A 26 -0.58 14.21 -9.63
C GLU A 26 -0.87 12.72 -9.77
N PHE A 27 -0.23 12.05 -10.73
CA PHE A 27 -0.46 10.63 -10.99
C PHE A 27 -0.01 9.74 -9.84
N THR A 28 1.10 10.06 -9.18
CA THR A 28 1.59 9.32 -8.00
C THR A 28 0.52 9.24 -6.91
N LYS A 29 -0.26 10.30 -6.70
CA LYS A 29 -1.33 10.30 -5.70
C LYS A 29 -2.45 9.31 -6.07
N TYR A 30 -2.85 9.27 -7.33
CA TYR A 30 -3.83 8.30 -7.82
C TYR A 30 -3.29 6.87 -7.72
N ALA A 31 -2.09 6.62 -8.24
CA ALA A 31 -1.46 5.31 -8.26
C ALA A 31 -1.31 4.72 -6.85
N ALA A 32 -0.89 5.52 -5.87
CA ALA A 32 -0.78 5.08 -4.48
C ALA A 32 -2.13 4.64 -3.89
N ASN A 33 -3.18 5.45 -4.05
CA ASN A 33 -4.51 5.09 -3.56
C ASN A 33 -5.06 3.83 -4.27
N CYS A 34 -4.88 3.73 -5.60
CA CYS A 34 -5.30 2.57 -6.36
C CYS A 34 -4.57 1.30 -5.91
N MET A 35 -3.25 1.35 -5.70
CA MET A 35 -2.48 0.20 -5.23
C MET A 35 -2.99 -0.33 -3.89
N LEU A 36 -3.25 0.56 -2.93
CA LEU A 36 -3.77 0.16 -1.62
C LEU A 36 -5.17 -0.47 -1.73
N ALA A 37 -6.05 0.11 -2.55
CA ALA A 37 -7.37 -0.45 -2.82
C ALA A 37 -7.26 -1.83 -3.48
N THR A 38 -6.39 -1.99 -4.49
CA THR A 38 -6.15 -3.26 -5.17
C THR A 38 -5.67 -4.34 -4.21
N LYS A 39 -4.77 -4.03 -3.26
CA LYS A 39 -4.32 -5.03 -2.26
C LYS A 39 -5.48 -5.54 -1.39
N ILE A 40 -6.36 -4.65 -0.95
CA ILE A 40 -7.53 -5.02 -0.13
C ILE A 40 -8.50 -5.85 -0.97
N SER A 41 -8.88 -5.38 -2.17
CA SER A 41 -9.79 -6.09 -3.06
C SER A 41 -9.26 -7.49 -3.42
N PHE A 42 -7.97 -7.60 -3.71
CA PHE A 42 -7.31 -8.88 -3.98
C PHE A 42 -7.45 -9.84 -2.79
N MET A 43 -7.20 -9.37 -1.56
CA MET A 43 -7.35 -10.22 -0.38
C MET A 43 -8.79 -10.61 -0.09
N ASN A 44 -9.76 -9.72 -0.36
CA ASN A 44 -11.18 -10.05 -0.24
C ASN A 44 -11.58 -11.15 -1.23
N GLU A 45 -11.12 -11.07 -2.48
CA GLU A 45 -11.35 -12.15 -3.46
C GLU A 45 -10.70 -13.47 -3.05
N MET A 46 -9.47 -13.41 -2.53
CA MET A 46 -8.78 -14.60 -2.01
C MET A 46 -9.50 -15.19 -0.79
N ALA A 47 -10.12 -14.38 0.07
CA ALA A 47 -10.92 -14.84 1.20
C ALA A 47 -12.14 -15.63 0.73
N ASN A 48 -12.89 -15.08 -0.24
CA ASN A 48 -14.03 -15.76 -0.84
C ASN A 48 -13.64 -17.09 -1.48
N LEU A 49 -12.48 -17.15 -2.14
CA LEU A 49 -11.95 -18.38 -2.71
C LEU A 49 -11.50 -19.36 -1.61
N ALA A 50 -10.89 -18.88 -0.54
CA ALA A 50 -10.47 -19.70 0.59
C ALA A 50 -11.67 -20.39 1.26
N GLU A 51 -12.80 -19.68 1.41
CA GLU A 51 -14.06 -20.27 1.92
C GLU A 51 -14.53 -21.45 1.05
N GLN A 52 -14.47 -21.31 -0.28
CA GLN A 52 -14.85 -22.38 -1.22
C GLN A 52 -13.89 -23.57 -1.18
N LEU A 53 -12.60 -23.32 -0.91
CA LEU A 53 -11.57 -24.35 -0.85
C LEU A 53 -11.39 -24.96 0.55
N GLY A 54 -12.08 -24.44 1.58
CA GLY A 54 -11.90 -24.84 2.97
C GLY A 54 -10.54 -24.46 3.55
N ALA A 55 -9.92 -23.39 3.03
CA ALA A 55 -8.63 -22.87 3.48
C ALA A 55 -8.82 -21.72 4.48
N ASP A 56 -7.86 -21.52 5.39
CA ASP A 56 -7.82 -20.39 6.29
C ASP A 56 -7.09 -19.19 5.65
N ILE A 57 -7.85 -18.12 5.37
CA ILE A 57 -7.29 -16.91 4.75
C ILE A 57 -6.26 -16.20 5.64
N GLU A 58 -6.35 -16.33 6.96
CA GLU A 58 -5.40 -15.71 7.89
C GLU A 58 -4.03 -16.39 7.83
N GLU A 59 -4.00 -17.71 7.65
CA GLU A 59 -2.77 -18.46 7.41
C GLU A 59 -2.16 -18.12 6.04
N VAL A 60 -2.99 -17.99 5.01
CA VAL A 60 -2.54 -17.52 3.68
C VAL A 60 -1.94 -16.11 3.78
N ARG A 61 -2.61 -15.19 4.50
CA ARG A 61 -2.13 -13.82 4.74
C ARG A 61 -0.76 -13.80 5.41
N LYS A 62 -0.56 -14.61 6.47
CA LYS A 62 0.74 -14.74 7.15
C LYS A 62 1.82 -15.28 6.21
N GLY A 63 1.47 -16.27 5.41
CA GLY A 63 2.34 -16.87 4.40
C GLY A 63 2.85 -15.83 3.39
N ILE A 64 1.93 -15.17 2.67
CA ILE A 64 2.30 -14.18 1.66
C ILE A 64 2.91 -12.90 2.27
N GLY A 65 2.45 -12.49 3.45
CA GLY A 65 2.92 -11.28 4.12
C GLY A 65 4.36 -11.39 4.64
N SER A 66 4.85 -12.62 4.84
CA SER A 66 6.25 -12.88 5.21
C SER A 66 7.25 -12.55 4.10
N ASP A 67 6.80 -12.49 2.85
CA ASP A 67 7.61 -12.03 1.75
C ASP A 67 7.77 -10.49 1.83
N PRO A 68 8.99 -9.96 2.00
CA PRO A 68 9.23 -8.52 2.17
C PRO A 68 8.81 -7.69 0.95
N ARG A 69 8.64 -8.30 -0.23
CA ARG A 69 8.16 -7.62 -1.43
C ARG A 69 6.65 -7.34 -1.38
N ILE A 70 5.89 -8.11 -0.60
CA ILE A 70 4.44 -7.95 -0.40
C ILE A 70 4.17 -7.19 0.90
N GLY A 71 4.81 -7.63 1.99
CA GLY A 71 4.68 -7.10 3.34
C GLY A 71 3.30 -7.32 3.98
N TYR A 72 3.20 -7.04 5.27
CA TYR A 72 1.99 -7.30 6.07
C TYR A 72 0.90 -6.24 5.99
N HIS A 73 1.18 -5.08 5.40
CA HIS A 73 0.25 -3.95 5.39
C HIS A 73 -0.76 -4.05 4.24
N PHE A 74 -2.02 -3.63 4.51
CA PHE A 74 -3.11 -3.59 3.54
C PHE A 74 -3.47 -4.93 2.91
N ILE A 75 -3.28 -6.04 3.64
CA ILE A 75 -3.66 -7.39 3.20
C ILE A 75 -4.66 -8.07 4.15
N TYR A 76 -5.45 -7.29 4.88
CA TYR A 76 -6.49 -7.84 5.76
C TYR A 76 -7.80 -7.97 4.98
N PRO A 77 -8.36 -9.18 4.84
CA PRO A 77 -9.66 -9.35 4.21
C PRO A 77 -10.78 -8.82 5.12
N GLY A 78 -11.88 -8.37 4.50
CA GLY A 78 -13.06 -7.86 5.19
C GLY A 78 -14.27 -7.74 4.26
N LEU A 79 -15.34 -7.09 4.73
CA LEU A 79 -16.58 -6.90 3.98
C LEU A 79 -16.46 -5.92 2.80
N GLY A 80 -15.34 -5.20 2.70
CA GLY A 80 -15.12 -4.10 1.77
C GLY A 80 -14.26 -3.02 2.40
#